data_AF-E7N7J1-F1
#
_entry.id   AF-E7N7J1-F1
#
_cell.length_a   1.000
_cell.length_b   1.000
_cell.length_c   1.000
_cell.angle_alpha   90.00
_cell.angle_beta   90.00
_cell.angle_gamma   90.00
#
_symmetry.space_group_name_H-M   'P 1'
#
loop_
_entity.id
_entity.type
_entity.pdbx_description
1 polymer ?
#
loop_
_entity_poly.entity_id
_entity_poly.type
_entity_poly.pdbx_seq_one_letter_code
_entity_poly.pdbx_strand_id
1 'polypeptide(L)'
;ARLGEPLAEAPTYLRAEVAWAVTHEGAESLDDVLLRRVRLDLSRRDRGLAAADEILAIMAPLLSWSEDDVAAQKEAYAQRVAQIAAAEAELTDAAAVAHISEPI
;
A
#
# COMPACT_ATOMS: atom_id res chain seq x y z
N ALA A 1 6.76 15.60 -7.84
CA ALA A 1 5.90 14.87 -8.80
C ALA A 1 4.92 15.84 -9.47
N ARG A 2 4.51 15.61 -10.73
CA ARG A 2 3.37 16.30 -11.32
C ARG A 2 2.09 15.68 -10.76
N LEU A 3 1.47 16.32 -9.76
CA LEU A 3 0.38 15.72 -8.97
C LEU A 3 -0.94 15.57 -9.73
N GLY A 4 -1.18 16.36 -10.77
CA GLY A 4 -2.37 16.25 -11.62
C GLY A 4 -2.34 15.07 -12.59
N GLU A 5 -1.25 14.29 -12.62
CA GLU A 5 -1.14 13.09 -13.47
C GLU A 5 -1.74 11.87 -12.76
N PRO A 6 -2.33 10.92 -13.50
CA PRO A 6 -2.72 9.62 -12.96
C PRO A 6 -1.50 8.83 -12.46
N LEU A 7 -1.73 7.92 -11.51
CA LEU A 7 -0.76 6.86 -11.21
C LEU A 7 -0.57 5.98 -12.45
N ALA A 8 0.67 5.64 -12.78
CA ALA A 8 1.02 4.89 -13.98
C ALA A 8 0.35 3.52 -13.98
N GLU A 9 0.45 2.81 -12.86
CA GLU A 9 -0.12 1.49 -12.70
C GLU A 9 -1.60 1.55 -12.30
N ALA A 10 -2.16 2.70 -11.90
CA ALA A 10 -3.54 2.82 -11.43
C ALA A 10 -4.22 4.11 -11.93
N PRO A 11 -4.50 4.21 -13.25
CA PRO A 11 -4.89 5.48 -13.88
C PRO A 11 -6.25 6.04 -13.46
N THR A 12 -7.03 5.28 -12.68
CA THR A 12 -8.26 5.77 -12.04
C THR A 12 -7.99 6.72 -10.88
N TYR A 13 -6.77 6.75 -10.36
CA TYR A 13 -6.35 7.59 -9.25
C TYR A 13 -5.29 8.60 -9.70
N LEU A 14 -5.38 9.81 -9.17
CA LEU A 14 -4.39 10.86 -9.36
C LEU A 14 -3.30 10.79 -8.29
N ARG A 15 -2.09 11.17 -8.67
CA ARG A 15 -0.99 11.35 -7.70
C ARG A 15 -1.33 12.36 -6.60
N ALA A 16 -2.19 13.34 -6.90
CA ALA A 16 -2.71 14.30 -5.94
C ALA A 16 -3.50 13.64 -4.80
N GLU A 17 -4.23 12.55 -5.05
CA GLU A 17 -5.00 11.84 -4.02
C GLU A 17 -4.08 11.19 -2.99
N VAL A 18 -2.93 10.65 -3.43
CA VAL A 18 -1.88 10.13 -2.54
C VAL A 18 -1.30 11.25 -1.67
N ALA A 19 -0.95 12.39 -2.28
CA ALA A 19 -0.42 13.53 -1.53
C ALA A 19 -1.44 14.10 -0.53
N TRP A 20 -2.72 14.13 -0.92
CA TRP A 20 -3.82 14.58 -0.06
C TRP A 20 -4.04 13.65 1.13
N ALA A 21 -4.01 12.33 0.89
CA ALA A 21 -4.10 11.33 1.95
C ALA A 21 -3.08 11.57 3.07
N VAL A 22 -1.82 11.83 2.70
CA VAL A 22 -0.73 12.10 3.66
C VAL A 22 -0.93 13.44 4.37
N THR A 23 -1.16 14.51 3.61
CA THR A 23 -1.10 15.89 4.15
C THR A 23 -2.38 16.33 4.85
N HIS A 24 -3.53 15.74 4.53
CA HIS A 24 -4.85 16.19 5.00
C HIS A 24 -5.71 15.07 5.59
N GLU A 25 -5.41 13.79 5.34
CA GLU A 25 -6.17 12.66 5.89
C GLU A 25 -5.39 11.81 6.91
N GLY A 26 -4.15 12.19 7.22
CA GLY A 26 -3.32 11.56 8.24
C GLY A 26 -2.78 10.18 7.84
N ALA A 27 -2.61 9.92 6.55
CA ALA A 27 -1.99 8.67 6.10
C ALA A 27 -0.49 8.65 6.41
N GLU A 28 -0.07 7.76 7.31
CA GLU A 28 1.31 7.63 7.79
C GLU A 28 1.96 6.29 7.40
N SER A 29 1.29 5.47 6.58
CA SER A 29 1.83 4.19 6.10
C SER A 29 1.39 3.88 4.67
N LEU A 30 2.22 3.11 3.94
CA LEU A 30 1.88 2.66 2.60
C LEU A 30 0.58 1.84 2.59
N ASP A 31 0.38 1.03 3.63
CA ASP A 31 -0.81 0.20 3.82
C ASP A 31 -2.08 1.07 3.95
N ASP A 32 -2.07 2.17 4.73
CA ASP A 32 -3.24 3.06 4.84
C ASP A 32 -3.67 3.62 3.47
N VAL A 33 -2.68 4.08 2.68
CA VAL A 33 -2.94 4.59 1.33
C VAL A 33 -3.54 3.51 0.44
N LEU A 34 -2.90 2.34 0.36
CA LEU A 34 -3.31 1.26 -0.56
C LEU A 34 -4.65 0.62 -0.19
N LEU A 35 -4.96 0.49 1.10
CA LEU A 35 -6.20 -0.15 1.57
C LEU A 35 -7.36 0.84 1.60
N ARG A 36 -7.14 2.05 2.12
CA ARG A 36 -8.24 2.94 2.54
C ARG A 36 -8.43 4.14 1.63
N ARG A 37 -7.38 4.61 0.95
CA ARG A 37 -7.40 5.86 0.16
C ARG A 37 -7.53 5.61 -1.33
N VAL A 38 -6.68 4.72 -1.86
CA VAL A 38 -6.71 4.33 -3.28
C VAL A 38 -7.21 2.91 -3.51
N ARG A 39 -7.61 2.16 -2.47
CA ARG A 39 -8.30 0.86 -2.51
C ARG A 39 -7.74 -0.14 -3.55
N LEU A 40 -6.43 -0.08 -3.83
CA LEU A 40 -5.76 -0.94 -4.80
C LEU A 40 -5.62 -2.36 -4.26
N ASP A 41 -5.55 -2.50 -2.93
CA ASP A 41 -5.54 -3.80 -2.25
C ASP A 41 -6.74 -4.68 -2.61
N LEU A 42 -7.91 -4.04 -2.81
CA LEU A 42 -9.15 -4.72 -3.16
C LEU A 42 -9.38 -4.81 -4.67
N SER A 43 -8.97 -3.78 -5.42
CA SER A 43 -9.33 -3.64 -6.84
C SER A 43 -8.31 -4.25 -7.81
N ARG A 44 -7.15 -4.69 -7.32
CA ARG A 44 -6.05 -5.19 -8.15
C ARG A 44 -5.57 -6.57 -7.71
N ARG A 45 -5.17 -7.38 -8.69
CA ARG A 45 -4.70 -8.77 -8.46
C ARG A 45 -3.42 -8.81 -7.63
N ASP A 46 -2.53 -7.86 -7.85
CA ASP A 46 -1.27 -7.69 -7.11
C ASP A 46 -1.43 -6.83 -5.85
N ARG A 47 -2.68 -6.54 -5.47
CA ARG A 47 -3.06 -5.67 -4.34
C ARG A 47 -2.46 -4.25 -4.43
N GLY A 48 -1.99 -3.83 -5.61
CA GLY A 48 -1.36 -2.52 -5.80
C GLY A 48 0.16 -2.47 -5.62
N LEU A 49 0.83 -3.61 -5.48
CA LEU A 49 2.30 -3.68 -5.39
C LEU A 49 3.01 -3.03 -6.61
N ALA A 50 2.44 -3.12 -7.82
CA ALA A 50 3.00 -2.47 -9.00
C ALA A 50 3.01 -0.93 -8.87
N ALA A 51 2.06 -0.35 -8.14
CA ALA A 51 1.99 1.10 -7.90
C ALA A 51 2.79 1.56 -6.67
N ALA A 52 3.28 0.63 -5.84
CA ALA A 52 3.86 0.95 -4.54
C ALA A 52 5.06 1.90 -4.63
N ASP A 53 5.97 1.68 -5.58
CA ASP A 53 7.16 2.54 -5.74
C ASP A 53 6.80 3.98 -6.11
N GLU A 54 5.80 4.17 -6.98
CA GLU A 54 5.33 5.50 -7.35
C GLU A 54 4.62 6.20 -6.19
N ILE A 55 3.81 5.47 -5.43
CA ILE A 55 3.12 5.97 -4.24
C ILE A 55 4.15 6.38 -3.18
N LEU A 56 5.12 5.53 -2.88
CA LEU A 56 6.21 5.81 -1.94
C LEU A 56 7.03 7.04 -2.35
N ALA A 57 7.31 7.21 -3.64
CA ALA A 57 8.01 8.40 -4.15
C ALA A 57 7.23 9.72 -3.92
N ILE A 58 5.90 9.65 -3.77
CA ILE A 58 5.06 10.80 -3.40
C ILE A 58 5.05 10.99 -1.88
N MET A 59 4.91 9.90 -1.13
CA MET A 59 4.79 9.93 0.34
C MET A 59 6.09 10.35 1.03
N ALA A 60 7.23 9.79 0.60
CA ALA A 60 8.51 9.93 1.28
C ALA A 60 8.92 11.38 1.57
N PRO A 61 8.91 12.32 0.60
CA PRO A 61 9.25 13.71 0.89
C PRO A 61 8.24 14.44 1.79
N LEU A 62 6.98 13.99 1.85
CA LEU A 62 5.94 14.61 2.67
C LEU A 62 6.05 14.19 4.14
N LEU A 63 6.51 12.96 4.39
CA LEU A 63 6.70 12.38 5.72
C LEU A 63 8.16 12.46 6.20
N SER A 64 9.05 13.04 5.39
CA SER A 64 10.50 13.11 5.67
C SER A 64 11.15 11.73 5.86
N TRP A 65 10.69 10.72 5.10
CA TRP A 65 11.24 9.37 5.12
C TRP A 65 12.59 9.27 4.42
N SER A 66 13.47 8.48 5.01
CA SER A 66 14.72 8.02 4.40
C SER A 66 14.48 6.90 3.39
N GLU A 67 15.52 6.52 2.65
CA GLU A 67 15.47 5.35 1.76
C GLU A 67 15.20 4.05 2.54
N ASP A 68 15.75 3.94 3.76
CA ASP A 68 15.52 2.80 4.64
C ASP A 68 14.06 2.73 5.10
N ASP A 69 13.45 3.89 5.43
CA ASP A 69 12.02 3.96 5.79
C ASP A 69 11.14 3.53 4.61
N VAL A 70 11.45 3.98 3.40
CA VAL A 70 10.74 3.61 2.17
C VAL A 70 10.85 2.10 1.91
N ALA A 71 12.05 1.53 2.05
CA ALA A 71 12.27 0.10 1.89
C ALA A 71 11.49 -0.70 2.94
N ALA A 72 11.49 -0.25 4.20
CA ALA A 72 10.75 -0.90 5.28
C ALA A 72 9.23 -0.88 5.04
N GLN A 73 8.68 0.25 4.57
CA GLN A 73 7.25 0.36 4.23
C GLN A 73 6.86 -0.58 3.08
N LYS A 74 7.69 -0.64 2.03
CA LYS A 74 7.46 -1.54 0.89
C LYS A 74 7.51 -3.00 1.30
N GLU A 75 8.52 -3.38 2.08
CA GLU A 75 8.72 -4.74 2.55
C GLU A 75 7.57 -5.18 3.46
N ALA A 76 7.18 -4.35 4.43
CA ALA A 76 6.06 -4.64 5.33
C ALA A 76 4.76 -4.87 4.53
N TYR A 77 4.47 -4.03 3.54
CA TYR A 77 3.29 -4.21 2.70
C TYR A 77 3.37 -5.49 1.84
N ALA A 78 4.52 -5.78 1.23
CA ALA A 78 4.74 -6.99 0.44
C ALA A 78 4.59 -8.26 1.29
N GLN A 79 5.09 -8.26 2.52
CA GLN A 79 4.91 -9.35 3.49
C GLN A 79 3.43 -9.54 3.82
N ARG A 80 2.68 -8.48 4.08
CA ARG A 80 1.22 -8.56 4.31
C ARG A 80 0.51 -9.18 3.11
N VAL A 81 0.82 -8.75 1.88
CA VAL A 81 0.24 -9.33 0.65
C VAL A 81 0.54 -10.83 0.56
N ALA A 82 1.77 -11.25 0.86
CA ALA A 82 2.16 -12.66 0.86
C ALA A 82 1.44 -13.48 1.95
N GLN A 83 1.29 -12.92 3.15
CA GLN A 83 0.54 -13.54 4.25
C GLN A 83 -0.92 -13.76 3.89
N ILE A 84 -1.57 -12.75 3.29
CA ILE A 84 -2.96 -12.87 2.83
C ILE A 84 -3.07 -13.94 1.73
N ALA A 85 -2.16 -13.95 0.75
CA ALA A 85 -2.17 -14.95 -0.31
C ALA A 85 -1.98 -16.38 0.24
N ALA A 86 -1.13 -16.55 1.26
CA ALA A 86 -0.98 -17.83 1.94
C ALA A 86 -2.25 -18.22 2.71
N ALA A 87 -2.86 -17.28 3.45
CA ALA A 87 -4.11 -17.50 4.18
C ALA A 87 -5.27 -17.89 3.25
N GLU A 88 -5.38 -17.25 2.08
CA GLU A 88 -6.41 -17.55 1.07
C GLU A 88 -6.25 -18.96 0.44
N ALA A 89 -5.07 -19.57 0.56
CA ALA A 89 -4.81 -20.92 0.07
C ALA A 89 -5.14 -22.03 1.09
N GLU A 90 -5.43 -21.67 2.34
CA GLU A 90 -5.73 -22.62 3.41
C GLU A 90 -7.17 -23.13 3.37
N LEU A 91 -7.39 -24.34 3.90
CA LEU A 91 -8.70 -25.00 3.90
C LEU A 91 -9.50 -24.78 5.19
N THR A 92 -8.91 -24.14 6.20
CA THR A 92 -9.55 -23.90 7.49
C THR A 92 -9.22 -22.51 7.99
N ASP A 93 -10.18 -21.90 8.69
CA ASP A 93 -9.99 -20.58 9.31
C ASP A 93 -8.80 -20.56 10.28
N ALA A 94 -8.60 -21.64 11.04
CA ALA A 94 -7.48 -21.74 11.98
C ALA A 94 -6.11 -21.71 11.28
N ALA A 95 -5.97 -22.42 10.16
CA ALA A 95 -4.75 -22.40 9.37
C ALA A 95 -4.57 -21.05 8.64
N ALA A 96 -5.65 -20.46 8.12
CA ALA A 96 -5.62 -19.16 7.47
C ALA A 96 -5.14 -18.04 8.43
N VAL A 97 -5.70 -18.01 9.65
CA VAL A 97 -5.33 -17.04 10.69
C VAL A 97 -3.86 -17.18 11.12
N ALA A 98 -3.30 -18.40 11.09
CA ALA A 98 -1.91 -18.64 11.48
C ALA A 98 -0.88 -17.95 10.57
N HIS A 99 -1.24 -17.54 9.36
CA HIS A 99 -0.38 -16.78 8.45
C HIS A 99 -0.36 -15.27 8.75
N ILE A 100 -1.37 -14.75 9.45
CA ILE A 100 -1.51 -13.30 9.70
C ILE A 100 -0.76 -12.92 10.97
N SER A 101 0.32 -12.18 10.82
CA SER A 101 1.20 -11.81 11.95
C SER A 101 0.71 -10.58 12.71
N GLU A 102 0.07 -9.64 12.02
CA GLU A 102 -0.52 -8.43 12.59
C GLU A 102 -1.98 -8.30 12.12
N PRO A 103 -2.96 -8.20 13.03
CA PRO A 103 -4.34 -7.91 12.66
C PRO A 103 -4.47 -6.48 12.10
N ILE A 104 -5.31 -6.31 11.06
CA ILE A 104 -5.66 -5.02 10.43
C ILE A 104 -6.51 -4.17 11.39
#